data_AF-A0A7S2EPE5-F1
#
_entry.id   AF-A0A7S2EPE5-F1
#
_cell.length_a   1.000
_cell.length_b   1.000
_cell.length_c   1.000
_cell.angle_alpha   90.00
_cell.angle_beta   90.00
_cell.angle_gamma   90.00
#
_symmetry.space_group_name_H-M   'P 1'
#
loop_
_entity.id
_entity.type
_entity.pdbx_description
1 polymer ?
#
loop_
_entity_poly.entity_id
_entity_poly.type
_entity_poly.pdbx_seq_one_letter_code
_entity_poly.pdbx_strand_id
1 'polypeptide(L)'
;TTLPFLSFIKPKNETFLLHRNTSTDSTTVYENYTLNVEKALMKEDEGRLFSDITQDGIKTLQGIGPIAEQTLHTLGLRTIEDLATYKYYHMAKSIQVLATTAEGTFRPVRSVMNVDGAVDKPFQTKTLKEILESPV
;
A
#
# COMPACT_ATOMS: atom_id res chain seq x y z
N THR A 1 17.36 -4.23 56.08
CA THR A 1 18.27 -3.51 55.17
C THR A 1 17.44 -2.80 54.13
N THR A 2 17.15 -1.54 54.38
CA THR A 2 16.30 -0.64 53.59
C THR A 2 17.09 -0.05 52.44
N LEU A 3 16.60 -0.19 51.20
CA LEU A 3 17.12 0.53 50.03
C LEU A 3 16.17 1.68 49.69
N PRO A 4 16.64 2.94 49.60
CA PRO A 4 15.92 4.03 48.97
C PRO A 4 16.56 4.37 47.62
N PHE A 5 15.79 4.47 46.53
CA PHE A 5 15.97 5.46 45.47
C PHE A 5 14.96 5.27 44.33
N LEU A 6 14.71 6.38 43.62
CA LEU A 6 13.95 6.55 42.38
C LEU A 6 12.43 6.81 42.51
N SER A 7 12.15 8.03 42.98
CA SER A 7 11.03 8.82 42.49
C SER A 7 11.44 9.59 41.22
N PHE A 8 10.80 9.30 40.07
CA PHE A 8 10.58 10.13 38.86
C PHE A 8 10.36 9.12 37.71
N ILE A 9 9.25 9.09 36.97
CA ILE A 9 8.82 10.07 35.96
C ILE A 9 7.30 9.85 35.74
N LYS A 10 6.50 10.93 35.77
CA LYS A 10 5.11 10.92 35.25
C LYS A 10 5.15 10.96 33.72
N PRO A 11 4.32 10.18 32.99
CA PRO A 11 4.15 10.41 31.56
C PRO A 11 3.42 11.75 31.37
N LYS A 12 4.03 12.67 30.62
CA LYS A 12 3.38 13.90 30.20
C LYS A 12 2.35 13.56 29.14
N ASN A 13 1.12 14.01 29.37
CA ASN A 13 0.07 14.11 28.37
C ASN A 13 0.52 15.15 27.34
N GLU A 14 1.16 14.73 26.26
CA GLU A 14 1.44 15.60 25.12
C GLU A 14 0.35 15.41 24.07
N THR A 15 -0.57 16.36 24.08
CA THR A 15 -1.42 16.73 22.95
C THR A 15 -0.60 16.71 21.67
N PHE A 16 -0.93 15.77 20.78
CA PHE A 16 -0.37 15.66 19.44
C PHE A 16 -0.89 16.84 18.62
N LEU A 17 -0.21 17.98 18.73
CA LEU A 17 -0.43 19.13 17.88
C LEU A 17 0.03 18.75 16.47
N LEU A 18 -0.95 18.61 15.57
CA LEU A 18 -0.74 18.62 14.13
C LEU A 18 0.09 19.85 13.78
N HIS A 19 1.41 19.65 13.62
CA HIS A 19 2.29 20.63 13.03
C HIS A 19 1.91 20.69 11.56
N ARG A 20 0.99 21.61 11.22
CA ARG A 20 0.87 22.10 9.85
C ARG A 20 2.22 22.73 9.52
N ASN A 21 2.94 22.09 8.61
CA ASN A 21 4.19 22.61 8.07
C ASN A 21 3.94 24.01 7.48
N THR A 22 4.40 25.03 8.20
CA THR A 22 4.66 26.36 7.65
C THR A 22 6.17 26.57 7.56
N SER A 23 6.89 25.64 6.94
CA SER A 23 8.30 25.88 6.58
C SER A 23 8.33 26.71 5.31
N THR A 24 8.27 28.03 5.47
CA THR A 24 8.87 28.94 4.50
C THR A 24 10.37 28.72 4.55
N ASP A 25 10.97 28.39 3.39
CA ASP A 25 12.42 28.42 3.10
C ASP A 25 13.15 27.07 2.97
N SER A 26 12.95 26.42 1.82
CA SER A 26 14.05 26.05 0.92
C SER A 26 13.48 25.92 -0.49
N THR A 27 13.66 26.96 -1.30
CA THR A 27 13.26 27.02 -2.72
C THR A 27 14.07 26.03 -3.55
N THR A 28 13.68 24.76 -3.54
CA THR A 28 13.83 23.96 -4.75
C THR A 28 12.96 24.61 -5.81
N VAL A 29 13.56 25.01 -6.94
CA VAL A 29 12.94 25.74 -8.06
C VAL A 29 11.93 24.83 -8.78
N TYR A 30 10.86 24.43 -8.10
CA TYR A 30 9.70 23.74 -8.68
C TYR A 30 8.59 24.77 -8.82
N GLU A 31 8.83 25.77 -9.66
CA GLU A 31 7.81 26.76 -10.01
C GLU A 31 6.65 26.02 -10.71
N ASN A 32 5.49 25.98 -10.07
CA ASN A 32 4.17 25.65 -10.65
C ASN A 32 4.03 24.28 -11.35
N TYR A 33 4.62 23.21 -10.81
CA TYR A 33 4.31 21.87 -11.32
C TYR A 33 3.04 21.31 -10.65
N THR A 34 1.96 21.22 -11.41
CA THR A 34 0.77 20.48 -11.01
C THR A 34 1.09 18.99 -11.07
N LEU A 35 1.36 18.37 -9.92
CA LEU A 35 1.44 16.91 -9.80
C LEU A 35 0.04 16.33 -10.00
N ASN A 36 -0.17 15.67 -11.13
CA ASN A 36 -1.36 14.86 -11.35
C ASN A 36 -0.94 13.59 -12.09
N VAL A 37 -0.39 12.64 -11.33
CA VAL A 37 0.19 11.36 -11.78
C VAL A 37 -0.74 10.66 -12.75
N GLU A 38 -0.65 10.99 -14.03
CA GLU A 38 -1.53 10.50 -15.11
C GLU A 38 -3.04 10.57 -14.80
N LYS A 39 -3.51 11.65 -14.15
CA LYS A 39 -4.91 11.80 -13.70
C LYS A 39 -5.34 10.83 -12.60
N ALA A 40 -4.40 10.24 -11.86
CA ALA A 40 -4.72 9.34 -10.77
C ALA A 40 -5.31 10.04 -9.54
N LEU A 41 -5.12 11.36 -9.38
CA LEU A 41 -5.59 12.11 -8.20
C LEU A 41 -6.92 12.80 -8.48
N MET A 42 -7.77 12.89 -7.46
CA MET A 42 -8.96 13.73 -7.50
C MET A 42 -8.57 15.19 -7.77
N LYS A 43 -9.43 15.92 -8.50
CA LYS A 43 -9.12 17.28 -8.97
C LYS A 43 -8.74 18.26 -7.84
N GLU A 44 -9.32 18.07 -6.67
CA GLU A 44 -9.08 18.85 -5.46
C GLU A 44 -7.70 18.59 -4.80
N ASP A 45 -7.09 17.44 -5.10
CA ASP A 45 -5.79 17.01 -4.57
C ASP A 45 -4.64 17.18 -5.57
N GLU A 46 -4.93 17.64 -6.80
CA GLU A 46 -3.92 17.93 -7.83
C GLU A 46 -2.95 19.04 -7.35
N GLY A 47 -1.65 18.86 -7.63
CA GLY A 47 -0.62 19.84 -7.25
C GLY A 47 -0.09 19.71 -5.82
N ARG A 48 -0.65 18.81 -5.00
CA ARG A 48 -0.07 18.46 -3.70
C ARG A 48 1.21 17.63 -3.89
N LEU A 49 2.13 17.71 -2.91
CA LEU A 49 3.34 16.89 -2.94
C LEU A 49 3.02 15.42 -2.71
N PHE A 50 3.78 14.53 -3.36
CA PHE A 50 3.57 13.09 -3.20
C PHE A 50 3.75 12.63 -1.75
N SER A 51 4.69 13.22 -1.02
CA SER A 51 4.89 12.97 0.41
C SER A 51 3.63 13.23 1.23
N ASP A 52 2.87 14.26 0.87
CA ASP A 52 1.76 14.78 1.66
C ASP A 52 0.46 13.99 1.44
N ILE A 53 0.36 13.25 0.32
CA ILE A 53 -0.83 12.47 -0.04
C ILE A 53 -0.74 11.00 0.35
N THR A 54 0.45 10.48 0.68
CA THR A 54 0.62 9.06 1.03
C THR A 54 -0.25 8.63 2.21
N GLN A 55 -0.43 9.52 3.19
CA GLN A 55 -1.22 9.27 4.39
C GLN A 55 -2.72 9.60 4.21
N ASP A 56 -3.11 10.15 3.06
CA ASP A 56 -4.50 10.47 2.80
C ASP A 56 -5.33 9.22 2.52
N GLY A 57 -6.65 9.39 2.63
CA GLY A 57 -7.60 8.34 2.35
C GLY A 57 -7.54 7.88 0.90
N ILE A 58 -7.86 6.60 0.67
CA ILE A 58 -7.91 5.99 -0.67
C ILE A 58 -8.79 6.74 -1.67
N LYS A 59 -9.84 7.45 -1.21
CA LYS A 59 -10.71 8.29 -2.05
C LYS A 59 -9.99 9.45 -2.76
N THR A 60 -8.76 9.80 -2.35
CA THR A 60 -7.89 10.77 -3.05
C THR A 60 -7.49 10.25 -4.43
N LEU A 61 -7.57 8.93 -4.67
CA LEU A 61 -7.37 8.34 -5.98
C LEU A 61 -8.67 8.31 -6.81
N GLN A 62 -8.57 8.71 -8.08
CA GLN A 62 -9.67 8.57 -9.03
C GLN A 62 -10.06 7.11 -9.24
N GLY A 63 -11.35 6.88 -9.49
CA GLY A 63 -11.89 5.53 -9.76
C GLY A 63 -12.26 4.74 -8.51
N ILE A 64 -11.96 5.23 -7.30
CA ILE A 64 -12.40 4.61 -6.04
C ILE A 64 -13.73 5.22 -5.62
N GLY A 65 -14.83 4.55 -5.97
CA GLY A 65 -16.17 4.90 -5.51
C GLY A 65 -16.47 4.39 -4.09
N PRO A 66 -17.62 4.78 -3.50
CA PRO A 66 -17.95 4.46 -2.10
C PRO A 66 -17.99 2.95 -1.78
N ILE A 67 -18.43 2.13 -2.74
CA ILE A 67 -18.49 0.67 -2.59
C ILE A 67 -17.07 0.08 -2.55
N ALA A 68 -16.19 0.55 -3.45
CA ALA A 68 -14.81 0.11 -3.50
C ALA A 68 -14.06 0.54 -2.23
N GLU A 69 -14.27 1.79 -1.80
CA GLU A 69 -13.73 2.33 -0.54
C GLU A 69 -14.14 1.46 0.66
N GLN A 70 -15.43 1.15 0.80
CA GLN A 70 -15.92 0.29 1.89
C GLN A 70 -15.32 -1.12 1.86
N THR A 71 -15.17 -1.68 0.67
CA THR A 71 -14.56 -3.00 0.49
C THR A 71 -13.09 -2.99 0.91
N LEU A 72 -12.33 -1.98 0.47
CA LEU A 72 -10.93 -1.78 0.83
C LEU A 72 -10.75 -1.53 2.33
N HIS A 73 -11.65 -0.74 2.95
CA HIS A 73 -11.66 -0.55 4.39
C HIS A 73 -11.87 -1.84 5.17
N THR A 74 -12.70 -2.76 4.66
CA THR A 74 -12.94 -4.08 5.28
C THR A 74 -11.68 -4.96 5.21
N LEU A 75 -10.85 -4.77 4.19
CA LEU A 75 -9.53 -5.39 4.07
C LEU A 75 -8.44 -4.69 4.90
N GLY A 76 -8.79 -3.62 5.61
CA GLY A 76 -7.86 -2.83 6.42
C GLY A 76 -7.08 -1.77 5.66
N LEU A 77 -7.42 -1.52 4.38
CA LEU A 77 -6.71 -0.57 3.50
C LEU A 77 -7.42 0.78 3.54
N ARG A 78 -6.85 1.78 4.20
CA ARG A 78 -7.49 3.08 4.42
C ARG A 78 -6.75 4.22 3.73
N THR A 79 -5.43 4.11 3.61
CA THR A 79 -4.60 5.15 3.03
C THR A 79 -4.02 4.74 1.67
N ILE A 80 -3.47 5.72 0.94
CA ILE A 80 -2.70 5.46 -0.29
C ILE A 80 -1.47 4.59 0.02
N GLU A 81 -0.81 4.81 1.16
CA GLU A 81 0.31 3.97 1.59
C GLU A 81 -0.10 2.51 1.84
N ASP A 82 -1.26 2.28 2.46
CA ASP A 82 -1.78 0.92 2.67
C ASP A 82 -1.98 0.20 1.33
N LEU A 83 -2.53 0.89 0.32
CA LEU A 83 -2.68 0.36 -1.03
C LEU A 83 -1.31 0.07 -1.68
N ALA A 84 -0.38 1.00 -1.54
CA ALA A 84 0.95 0.90 -2.15
C ALA A 84 1.78 -0.25 -1.56
N THR A 85 1.56 -0.59 -0.29
CA THR A 85 2.29 -1.62 0.45
C THR A 85 1.51 -2.93 0.57
N TYR A 86 0.34 -3.03 -0.07
CA TYR A 86 -0.53 -4.19 0.06
C TYR A 86 0.11 -5.47 -0.50
N LYS A 87 0.28 -6.47 0.37
CA LYS A 87 1.05 -7.69 0.04
C LYS A 87 0.52 -8.43 -1.20
N TYR A 88 -0.79 -8.52 -1.37
CA TYR A 88 -1.38 -9.28 -2.49
C TYR A 88 -1.19 -8.56 -3.83
N TYR A 89 -1.09 -7.23 -3.83
CA TYR A 89 -0.71 -6.48 -5.03
C TYR A 89 0.72 -6.82 -5.44
N HIS A 90 1.67 -6.81 -4.50
CA HIS A 90 3.06 -7.20 -4.78
C HIS A 90 3.16 -8.65 -5.26
N MET A 91 2.43 -9.58 -4.62
CA MET A 91 2.38 -10.96 -5.07
C MET A 91 1.84 -11.09 -6.49
N ALA A 92 0.72 -10.43 -6.81
CA ALA A 92 0.15 -10.45 -8.16
C ALA A 92 1.12 -9.89 -9.21
N LYS A 93 1.78 -8.77 -8.91
CA LYS A 93 2.80 -8.16 -9.77
C LYS A 93 4.02 -9.08 -9.95
N SER A 94 4.50 -9.70 -8.87
CA SER A 94 5.60 -10.67 -8.93
C SER A 94 5.22 -11.90 -9.75
N ILE A 95 4.01 -12.44 -9.58
CA ILE A 95 3.49 -13.55 -10.39
C ILE A 95 3.48 -13.16 -11.87
N GLN A 96 2.99 -11.96 -12.20
CA GLN A 96 2.98 -11.45 -13.57
C GLN A 96 4.38 -11.41 -14.18
N VAL A 97 5.35 -10.84 -13.48
CA VAL A 97 6.75 -10.74 -13.96
C VAL A 97 7.41 -12.12 -14.07
N LEU A 98 7.20 -13.00 -13.09
CA LEU A 98 7.78 -14.34 -13.11
C LEU A 98 7.15 -15.23 -14.18
N ALA A 99 5.88 -15.05 -14.49
CA ALA A 99 5.21 -15.81 -15.55
C ALA A 99 5.79 -15.53 -16.95
N THR A 100 6.30 -14.32 -17.21
CA THR A 100 6.92 -13.98 -18.52
C THR A 100 8.27 -14.66 -18.72
N THR A 101 8.98 -14.95 -17.62
CA THR A 101 10.30 -15.61 -17.63
C THR A 101 10.24 -17.10 -17.30
N ALA A 102 9.07 -17.61 -16.87
CA ALA A 102 8.89 -19.02 -16.57
C ALA A 102 9.06 -19.89 -17.82
N GLU A 103 10.03 -20.80 -17.77
CA GLU A 103 10.28 -21.80 -18.80
C GLU A 103 9.50 -23.09 -18.53
N GLY A 104 9.08 -23.74 -19.62
CA GLY A 104 8.31 -24.97 -19.56
C GLY A 104 6.84 -24.79 -19.17
N THR A 105 6.10 -25.89 -19.28
CA THR A 105 4.68 -26.01 -18.87
C THR A 105 4.52 -26.95 -17.69
N PHE A 106 5.62 -27.53 -17.20
CA PHE A 106 5.56 -28.64 -16.26
C PHE A 106 5.84 -28.19 -14.84
N ARG A 107 4.90 -28.54 -13.97
CA ARG A 107 5.04 -28.46 -12.53
C ARG A 107 4.95 -29.88 -11.96
N PRO A 108 5.87 -30.32 -11.08
CA PRO A 108 5.78 -31.66 -10.52
C PRO A 108 4.47 -31.85 -9.77
N VAL A 109 3.81 -32.99 -9.98
CA VAL A 109 2.45 -33.31 -9.48
C VAL A 109 2.30 -33.17 -7.95
N ARG A 110 3.41 -33.22 -7.20
CA ARG A 110 3.43 -33.05 -5.74
C ARG A 110 3.80 -31.63 -5.27
N SER A 111 3.99 -30.70 -6.20
CA SER A 111 4.34 -29.31 -5.87
C SER A 111 3.07 -28.54 -5.52
N VAL A 112 2.85 -28.34 -4.23
CA VAL A 112 1.84 -27.42 -3.68
C VAL A 112 2.55 -26.11 -3.39
N MET A 113 2.41 -25.11 -4.26
CA MET A 113 2.89 -23.75 -4.00
C MET A 113 1.64 -22.98 -3.67
N ASN A 114 1.57 -22.63 -2.39
CA ASN A 114 0.60 -21.67 -1.93
C ASN A 114 1.41 -20.40 -1.67
N VAL A 115 1.37 -19.45 -2.60
CA VAL A 115 2.13 -18.19 -2.57
C VAL A 115 1.65 -17.36 -1.37
N ASP A 116 2.05 -17.74 -0.16
CA ASP A 116 1.57 -17.21 1.13
C ASP A 116 0.04 -17.08 1.23
N GLY A 117 -0.71 -18.09 0.78
CA GLY A 117 -2.17 -18.05 0.81
C GLY A 117 -2.81 -17.12 -0.23
N ALA A 118 -2.06 -16.60 -1.21
CA ALA A 118 -2.59 -15.73 -2.27
C ALA A 118 -3.40 -16.48 -3.33
N VAL A 119 -3.41 -17.81 -3.30
CA VAL A 119 -4.11 -18.64 -4.29
C VAL A 119 -5.03 -19.65 -3.61
N ASP A 120 -6.26 -19.76 -4.12
CA ASP A 120 -7.20 -20.76 -3.67
C ASP A 120 -6.72 -22.18 -3.99
N LYS A 121 -7.21 -23.16 -3.23
CA LYS A 121 -6.86 -24.58 -3.37
C LYS A 121 -6.88 -25.10 -4.83
N PRO A 122 -7.85 -24.74 -5.69
CA PRO A 122 -7.88 -25.21 -7.09
C PRO A 122 -6.73 -24.68 -7.96
N PHE A 123 -6.07 -23.59 -7.55
CA PHE A 123 -5.02 -22.93 -8.33
C PHE A 123 -3.61 -23.24 -7.78
N GLN A 124 -3.49 -23.89 -6.62
CA GLN A 124 -2.21 -24.20 -5.98
C GLN A 124 -1.31 -25.17 -6.76
N THR A 125 -1.87 -25.92 -7.71
CA THR A 125 -1.13 -26.85 -8.59
C THR A 125 -0.82 -26.26 -9.96
N LYS A 126 -1.43 -25.12 -10.30
CA LYS A 126 -1.22 -24.45 -11.59
C LYS A 126 0.17 -23.83 -11.68
N THR A 127 0.63 -23.64 -12.91
CA THR A 127 1.79 -22.83 -13.26
C THR A 127 1.47 -21.34 -13.15
N LEU A 128 2.51 -20.50 -13.09
CA LEU A 128 2.31 -19.04 -13.02
C LEU A 128 1.56 -18.49 -14.25
N LYS A 129 1.78 -19.08 -15.43
CA LYS A 129 1.06 -18.71 -16.68
C LYS A 129 -0.43 -19.05 -16.59
N GLU A 130 -0.76 -20.26 -16.13
CA GLU A 130 -2.16 -20.67 -15.94
C GLU A 130 -2.86 -19.88 -14.82
N ILE A 131 -2.13 -19.41 -13.80
CA ILE A 131 -2.66 -18.52 -12.77
C ILE A 131 -3.01 -17.16 -13.37
N LEU A 132 -2.19 -16.61 -14.27
CA LEU A 132 -2.51 -15.34 -14.96
C LEU A 132 -3.75 -15.43 -15.86
N GLU A 133 -3.97 -16.58 -16.48
CA GLU A 133 -5.14 -16.82 -17.35
C GLU A 133 -6.39 -17.23 -16.55
N SER A 134 -6.29 -17.35 -15.23
CA SER A 134 -7.40 -17.75 -14.38
C SER A 134 -8.38 -16.60 -14.14
N PRO A 135 -9.67 -16.90 -13.92
CA PRO A 135 -10.68 -15.88 -13.63
C PRO A 135 -10.40 -15.17 -12.30
N VAL A 136 -10.76 -13.88 -12.25
CA VAL A 136 -10.69 -12.98 -11.08
C VAL A 136 -12.07 -12.86 -10.43
#